data_AF-A0A951M6H1-F1
#
_entry.id   AF-A0A951M6H1-F1
#
_cell.length_a   1.000
_cell.length_b   1.000
_cell.length_c   1.000
_cell.angle_alpha   90.00
_cell.angle_beta   90.00
_cell.angle_gamma   90.00
#
_symmetry.space_group_name_H-M   'P 1'
#
loop_
_entity.id
_entity.type
_entity.pdbx_description
1 polymer ?
#
loop_
_entity_poly.entity_id
_entity_poly.type
_entity_poly.pdbx_seq_one_letter_code
_entity_poly.pdbx_strand_id
1 'polypeptide(L)'
;MKPGNATQDLIEETLQSLDGISRAEAPAFFYTRLQARLDKQQEPGASWWWFGKPAFSFATLALLLVLNVAALTRYLKKSDQPVQQTTGIQGFAKEYDLDAVSLYSEKDNP
;
A
#
# COMPACT_ATOMS: atom_id res chain seq x y z
N MET A 1 -73.59 -11.80 -9.11
CA MET A 1 -72.71 -11.38 -8.00
C MET A 1 -71.77 -10.33 -8.56
N LYS A 2 -71.76 -9.13 -7.98
CA LYS A 2 -71.09 -7.94 -8.54
C LYS A 2 -69.59 -8.04 -8.23
N PRO A 3 -68.67 -7.75 -9.17
CA PRO A 3 -67.22 -7.90 -8.94
C PRO A 3 -66.58 -6.72 -8.17
N GLY A 4 -67.35 -5.74 -7.71
CA GLY A 4 -66.83 -4.51 -7.09
C GLY A 4 -66.50 -4.64 -5.60
N ASN A 5 -67.18 -5.53 -4.88
CA ASN A 5 -67.09 -5.69 -3.42
C ASN A 5 -65.87 -6.51 -2.98
N ALA A 6 -65.46 -7.53 -3.75
CA ALA A 6 -64.30 -8.36 -3.39
C ALA A 6 -63.00 -7.56 -3.29
N THR A 7 -62.83 -6.54 -4.13
CA THR A 7 -61.64 -5.67 -4.08
C THR A 7 -61.65 -4.73 -2.87
N GLN A 8 -62.84 -4.30 -2.43
CA GLN A 8 -62.98 -3.44 -1.24
C GLN A 8 -62.67 -4.23 0.02
N ASP A 9 -63.16 -5.48 0.08
CA ASP A 9 -62.88 -6.40 1.19
C ASP A 9 -61.37 -6.68 1.33
N LEU A 10 -60.66 -6.88 0.21
CA LEU A 10 -59.21 -7.09 0.19
C LEU A 10 -58.42 -5.84 0.64
N ILE A 11 -58.87 -4.65 0.27
CA ILE A 11 -58.26 -3.38 0.67
C ILE A 11 -58.44 -3.18 2.17
N GLU A 12 -59.62 -3.44 2.70
CA GLU A 12 -59.92 -3.34 4.13
C GLU A 12 -59.05 -4.33 4.95
N GLU A 13 -58.92 -5.57 4.48
CA GLU A 13 -58.09 -6.60 5.12
C GLU A 13 -56.60 -6.22 5.13
N THR A 14 -56.09 -5.64 4.03
CA THR A 14 -54.69 -5.19 3.97
C THR A 14 -54.44 -3.99 4.89
N LEU A 15 -55.37 -3.03 4.95
CA LEU A 15 -55.27 -1.89 5.86
C LEU A 15 -55.33 -2.34 7.33
N GLN A 16 -56.20 -3.30 7.65
CA GLN A 16 -56.33 -3.86 8.99
C GLN A 16 -55.09 -4.66 9.42
N SER A 17 -54.40 -5.31 8.47
CA SER A 17 -53.14 -6.02 8.75
C SER A 17 -51.97 -5.08 9.09
N LEU A 18 -52.05 -3.83 8.63
CA LEU A 18 -51.00 -2.82 8.82
C LEU A 18 -51.17 -2.05 10.15
N ASP A 19 -52.39 -1.99 10.68
CA ASP A 19 -52.75 -1.24 11.89
C ASP A 19 -52.13 -1.83 13.18
N GLY A 20 -51.75 -3.10 13.15
CA GLY A 20 -51.06 -3.79 14.25
C GLY A 20 -49.53 -3.60 14.27
N ILE A 21 -48.95 -2.95 13.26
CA ILE A 21 -47.49 -2.79 13.16
C ILE A 21 -47.05 -1.59 14.00
N SER A 22 -46.78 -1.85 15.28
CA SER A 22 -46.09 -0.88 16.13
C SER A 22 -44.62 -0.76 15.69
N ARG A 23 -44.05 0.44 15.80
CA ARG A 23 -42.61 0.66 15.58
C ARG A 23 -41.82 -0.26 16.51
N ALA A 24 -41.07 -1.20 15.94
CA ALA A 24 -40.19 -2.07 16.71
C ALA A 24 -39.13 -1.23 17.42
N GLU A 25 -39.28 -1.06 18.73
CA GLU A 25 -38.28 -0.38 19.56
C GLU A 25 -37.11 -1.33 19.81
N ALA A 26 -35.88 -0.80 19.74
CA ALA A 26 -34.70 -1.60 19.99
C ALA A 26 -34.78 -2.18 21.42
N PRO A 27 -34.46 -3.47 21.62
CA PRO A 27 -34.51 -4.07 22.94
C PRO A 27 -33.54 -3.34 23.88
N ALA A 28 -33.88 -3.28 25.17
CA ALA A 28 -32.98 -2.75 26.20
C ALA A 28 -31.59 -3.41 26.06
N PHE A 29 -30.53 -2.61 26.11
CA PHE A 29 -29.13 -3.01 25.93
C PHE A 29 -28.70 -3.43 24.50
N PHE A 30 -29.52 -3.20 23.46
CA PHE A 30 -29.10 -3.42 22.06
C PHE A 30 -27.80 -2.65 21.75
N TYR A 31 -27.75 -1.38 22.15
CA TYR A 31 -26.60 -0.52 21.93
C TYR A 31 -25.34 -1.04 22.62
N THR A 32 -25.44 -1.50 23.87
CA THR A 32 -24.32 -2.06 24.62
C THR A 32 -23.76 -3.32 23.96
N ARG A 33 -24.64 -4.21 23.47
CA ARG A 33 -24.23 -5.43 22.77
C ARG A 33 -23.63 -5.14 21.41
N LEU A 34 -24.17 -4.15 20.69
CA LEU A 34 -23.64 -3.68 19.42
C LEU A 34 -22.23 -3.09 19.61
N GLN A 35 -22.07 -2.20 20.59
CA GLN A 35 -20.79 -1.61 20.94
C GLN A 35 -19.77 -2.67 21.30
N ALA A 36 -20.13 -3.63 22.17
CA ALA A 36 -19.25 -4.73 22.54
C ALA A 36 -18.84 -5.62 21.36
N ARG A 37 -19.67 -5.73 20.31
CA ARG A 37 -19.33 -6.46 19.09
C ARG A 37 -18.42 -5.65 18.17
N LEU A 38 -18.62 -4.34 18.10
CA LEU A 38 -17.74 -3.44 17.34
C LEU A 38 -16.36 -3.38 17.98
N ASP A 39 -16.28 -3.23 19.30
CA ASP A 39 -15.00 -3.20 20.03
C ASP A 39 -14.24 -4.52 19.86
N LYS A 40 -14.91 -5.66 19.94
CA LYS A 40 -14.31 -6.99 19.66
C LYS A 40 -13.79 -7.17 18.24
N GLN A 41 -14.32 -6.43 17.27
CA GLN A 41 -13.81 -6.44 15.89
C GLN A 41 -12.67 -5.43 15.68
N GLN A 42 -12.62 -4.37 16.50
CA GLN A 42 -11.56 -3.38 16.50
C GLN A 42 -10.33 -3.82 17.31
N GLU A 43 -10.48 -4.73 18.27
CA GLU A 43 -9.33 -5.40 18.85
C GLU A 43 -8.61 -6.17 17.73
N PRO A 44 -7.35 -5.82 17.39
CA PRO A 44 -6.60 -6.56 16.41
C PRO A 44 -6.53 -7.99 16.93
N GLY A 45 -7.25 -8.88 16.26
CA GLY A 45 -7.42 -10.26 16.69
C GLY A 45 -6.07 -10.85 17.08
N ALA A 46 -6.07 -11.69 18.11
CA ALA A 46 -4.91 -12.31 18.76
C ALA A 46 -3.83 -12.92 17.82
N SER A 47 -4.08 -12.97 16.51
CA SER A 47 -3.12 -13.21 15.44
C SER A 47 -1.96 -12.19 15.36
N TRP A 48 -2.17 -10.89 15.68
CA TRP A 48 -1.05 -9.91 15.68
C TRP A 48 -0.11 -10.10 16.89
N TRP A 49 -0.55 -10.75 17.96
CA TRP A 49 0.31 -10.96 19.13
C TRP A 49 1.58 -11.78 18.83
N TRP A 50 1.57 -12.61 17.77
CA TRP A 50 2.75 -13.39 17.36
C TRP A 50 3.83 -12.56 16.66
N PHE A 51 3.48 -11.45 16.00
CA PHE A 51 4.45 -10.50 15.46
C PHE A 51 4.96 -9.50 16.50
N GLY A 52 4.38 -9.51 17.71
CA GLY A 52 4.73 -8.64 18.83
C GLY A 52 5.91 -9.14 19.69
N LYS A 53 6.73 -10.09 19.22
CA LYS A 53 7.99 -10.39 19.92
C LYS A 53 8.93 -9.19 19.69
N PRO A 54 9.24 -8.36 20.70
CA PRO A 54 10.00 -7.12 20.53
C PRO A 54 11.36 -7.36 19.85
N ALA A 55 11.94 -8.55 20.04
CA ALA A 55 13.16 -8.98 19.38
C ALA A 55 13.09 -8.95 17.84
N PHE A 56 11.96 -9.33 17.22
CA PHE A 56 11.84 -9.35 15.76
C PHE A 56 11.66 -7.94 15.18
N SER A 57 10.95 -7.07 15.90
CA SER A 57 10.84 -5.65 15.56
C SER A 57 12.20 -4.96 15.58
N PHE A 58 13.04 -5.23 16.59
CA PHE A 58 14.42 -4.71 16.64
C PHE A 58 15.30 -5.26 15.52
N ALA A 59 15.22 -6.55 15.20
CA ALA A 59 15.97 -7.14 14.10
C ALA A 59 15.57 -6.53 12.75
N THR A 60 14.28 -6.33 12.51
CA THR A 60 13.75 -5.72 11.28
C THR A 60 14.15 -4.25 11.19
N LEU A 61 14.05 -3.52 12.30
CA LEU A 61 14.46 -2.11 12.38
C LEU A 61 15.98 -1.96 12.14
N ALA A 62 16.79 -2.82 12.75
CA ALA A 62 18.24 -2.83 12.56
C ALA A 62 18.61 -3.15 11.10
N LEU A 63 17.93 -4.13 10.48
CA LEU A 63 18.12 -4.46 9.08
C LEU A 63 17.79 -3.28 8.16
N LEU A 64 16.65 -2.62 8.38
CA LEU A 64 16.24 -1.43 7.63
C LEU A 64 17.24 -0.29 7.83
N LEU A 65 17.73 -0.08 9.05
CA LEU A 65 18.73 0.94 9.35
C LEU A 65 20.04 0.68 8.58
N VAL A 66 20.55 -0.55 8.61
CA VAL A 66 21.77 -0.94 7.87
C VAL A 66 21.59 -0.72 6.37
N LEU A 67 20.43 -1.10 5.82
CA LEU A 67 20.14 -0.90 4.40
C LEU A 67 20.13 0.58 4.01
N ASN A 68 19.52 1.43 4.84
CA ASN A 68 19.48 2.88 4.61
C ASN A 68 20.87 3.51 4.70
N VAL A 69 21.67 3.13 5.69
CA VAL A 69 23.06 3.61 5.84
C VAL A 69 23.92 3.12 4.66
N ALA A 70 23.76 1.87 4.22
CA ALA A 70 24.46 1.34 3.06
C ALA A 70 24.08 2.08 1.76
N ALA A 71 22.80 2.39 1.57
CA ALA A 71 22.34 3.17 0.43
C ALA A 71 22.91 4.60 0.45
N LEU A 72 22.91 5.25 1.62
CA LEU A 72 23.44 6.60 1.80
C LEU A 72 24.96 6.64 1.56
N THR A 73 25.72 5.68 2.10
CA THR A 73 27.17 5.61 1.88
C THR A 73 27.53 5.32 0.42
N ARG A 74 26.73 4.50 -0.28
CA ARG A 74 26.87 4.28 -1.74
C ARG A 74 26.59 5.55 -2.54
N TYR A 75 25.57 6.31 -2.15
CA TYR A 75 25.22 7.58 -2.79
C TYR A 75 26.34 8.62 -2.61
N LEU A 76 26.81 8.80 -1.37
CA LEU A 76 27.91 9.72 -1.05
C LEU A 76 29.23 9.32 -1.74
N LYS A 77 29.59 8.02 -1.75
CA LYS A 77 30.77 7.54 -2.49
C LYS A 77 30.68 7.73 -4.00
N LYS A 78 29.48 7.72 -4.58
CA LYS A 78 29.29 8.06 -6.00
C LYS A 78 29.52 9.54 -6.26
N SER A 79 29.29 10.42 -5.29
CA SER A 79 29.57 11.85 -5.40
C SER A 79 31.06 12.19 -5.31
N ASP A 80 31.87 11.38 -4.63
CA ASP A 80 33.34 11.52 -4.53
C ASP A 80 34.11 10.82 -5.65
N GLN A 81 33.44 10.03 -6.50
CA GLN A 81 34.05 9.65 -7.77
C GLN A 81 34.23 10.94 -8.57
N PRO A 82 35.45 11.26 -9.07
CA PRO A 82 35.56 12.32 -10.04
C PRO A 82 34.62 11.93 -11.18
N VAL A 83 33.50 12.64 -11.31
CA VAL A 83 32.72 12.61 -12.53
C VAL A 83 33.70 13.15 -13.55
N GLN A 84 34.39 12.27 -14.25
CA GLN A 84 35.13 12.65 -15.45
C GLN A 84 34.04 13.19 -16.36
N GLN A 85 33.84 14.51 -16.32
CA GLN A 85 33.06 15.21 -17.30
C GLN A 85 33.89 15.05 -18.59
N THR A 86 33.62 13.97 -19.31
CA THR A 86 34.12 13.74 -20.65
C THR A 86 33.52 14.83 -21.52
N THR A 87 34.20 15.98 -21.51
CA THR A 87 33.84 17.16 -22.29
C THR A 87 33.83 16.73 -23.75
N GLY A 88 32.73 16.97 -24.47
CA GLY A 88 32.43 16.51 -25.84
C GLY A 88 33.49 15.65 -26.53
N ILE A 89 34.61 16.25 -26.94
CA ILE A 89 35.74 15.60 -27.62
C ILE A 89 36.28 14.35 -26.90
N GLN A 90 36.47 14.39 -25.58
CA GLN A 90 36.96 13.26 -24.78
C GLN A 90 35.92 12.14 -24.65
N GLY A 91 34.63 12.49 -24.67
CA GLY A 91 33.54 11.51 -24.67
C GLY A 91 33.45 10.77 -26.01
N PHE A 92 33.59 11.50 -27.11
CA PHE A 92 33.66 10.92 -28.45
C PHE A 92 34.90 10.04 -28.61
N ALA A 93 36.08 10.50 -28.19
CA ALA A 93 37.31 9.71 -28.30
C ALA A 93 37.21 8.37 -27.56
N LYS A 94 36.63 8.37 -26.35
CA LYS A 94 36.42 7.16 -25.56
C LYS A 94 35.39 6.21 -26.16
N GLU A 95 34.28 6.73 -26.71
CA GLU A 95 33.23 5.91 -27.34
C GLU A 95 33.74 5.19 -28.60
N TYR A 96 34.60 5.85 -29.37
CA TYR A 96 35.19 5.28 -30.58
C TYR A 96 36.55 4.60 -30.34
N ASP A 97 36.95 4.41 -29.07
CA ASP A 97 38.23 3.84 -28.64
C ASP A 97 39.46 4.48 -29.34
N LEU A 98 39.37 5.78 -29.64
CA LEU A 98 40.43 6.58 -30.28
C LEU A 98 41.59 6.88 -29.33
N ASP A 99 41.43 6.63 -28.02
CA ASP A 99 42.49 6.75 -27.02
C ASP A 99 43.50 5.58 -27.09
N ALA A 100 43.21 4.53 -27.88
CA ALA A 100 44.14 3.44 -28.14
C ALA A 100 45.24 3.88 -29.12
N VAL A 101 46.49 3.71 -28.70
CA VAL A 101 47.71 3.99 -29.48
C VAL A 101 47.60 3.40 -30.89
N SER A 102 47.62 4.27 -31.91
CA SER A 102 47.57 3.84 -33.30
C SER A 102 48.89 3.16 -33.70
N LEU A 103 48.80 1.92 -34.17
CA LEU A 103 49.97 1.12 -34.61
C LEU A 103 50.64 1.63 -35.91
N TYR A 104 50.14 2.73 -36.48
CA TYR A 104 50.62 3.29 -37.73
C TYR A 104 51.58 4.48 -37.56
N SER A 105 51.84 4.94 -36.33
CA SER A 105 52.64 6.15 -36.10
C SER A 105 54.16 5.92 -36.03
N GLU A 106 54.64 4.68 -36.14
CA GLU A 106 56.05 4.30 -35.98
C GLU A 106 56.86 4.35 -37.30
N LYS A 107 56.22 4.58 -38.45
CA LYS A 107 56.86 4.35 -39.77
C LYS A 107 57.20 5.62 -40.56
N ASP A 108 57.53 6.73 -39.90
CA ASP A 108 58.14 7.88 -40.58
C ASP A 108 59.00 8.70 -39.60
N ASN A 109 60.21 8.23 -39.33
CA ASN A 109 61.32 9.09 -38.93
C ASN A 109 62.60 8.61 -39.64
N PRO A 110 63.19 9.38 -40.57
CA PRO A 110 64.54 9.12 -41.07
C PRO A 110 65.60 9.34 -39.99
#